data_AF-A0A7X6YVE5-F1
#
_entry.id   AF-A0A7X6YVE5-F1
#
_cell.length_a   1.000
_cell.length_b   1.000
_cell.length_c   1.000
_cell.angle_alpha   90.00
_cell.angle_beta   90.00
_cell.angle_gamma   90.00
#
_symmetry.space_group_name_H-M   'P 1'
#
loop_
_entity.id
_entity.type
_entity.pdbx_description
1 polymer ?
#
loop_
_entity_poly.entity_id
_entity_poly.type
_entity_poly.pdbx_seq_one_letter_code
_entity_poly.pdbx_strand_id
1 'polypeptide(L)'
;PEGAYIYSSPKVQDLLGFAPGEILGKHLVDLTVTRERERTERIFRQLLKSRKPFSGFENNCQARDGRMVVIEKNGVPVFADDGELLGYRGIARDITERKSALEALKKSRDDLHESLEETVKSLALAAEKRDPYTAGHQARVDNLACAIARELGLPEKQVEGLHFAALLHDIGKISLPSEYLAKPARLSLQERAIIKCHTEVGYEILKNIHFPWPVADIVYQHHEHLDGSGYPQGLTDKDILLEAKILTVADVVEAMSSHRPYRPSLGLETALEEIRNGRGTLYHAESVDACLRLIEAKKVDLSAAVW
;
A
#
# COMPACT_ATOMS: atom_id res chain seq x y z
N PRO A 1 23.90 -38.00 -20.56
CA PRO A 1 23.63 -36.56 -20.83
C PRO A 1 23.72 -35.72 -19.53
N GLU A 2 24.92 -35.27 -19.18
CA GLU A 2 25.20 -34.55 -17.92
C GLU A 2 24.83 -33.06 -17.97
N GLY A 3 24.04 -32.63 -18.96
CA GLY A 3 23.63 -31.23 -19.13
C GLY A 3 24.67 -30.34 -19.82
N ALA A 4 25.69 -30.94 -20.45
CA ALA A 4 26.65 -30.23 -21.29
C ALA A 4 26.02 -29.83 -22.64
N TYR A 5 26.43 -28.68 -23.18
CA TYR A 5 25.98 -28.23 -24.50
C TYR A 5 26.60 -29.08 -25.61
N ILE A 6 25.75 -29.76 -26.39
CA ILE A 6 26.14 -30.53 -27.59
C ILE A 6 25.90 -29.77 -28.90
N TYR A 7 25.19 -28.64 -28.80
CA TYR A 7 24.92 -27.72 -29.91
C TYR A 7 24.82 -26.30 -29.36
N SER A 8 25.31 -25.33 -30.12
CA SER A 8 25.13 -23.92 -29.86
C SER A 8 24.92 -23.17 -31.17
N SER A 9 23.92 -22.29 -31.20
CA SER A 9 23.65 -21.43 -32.36
C SER A 9 24.71 -20.32 -32.45
N PRO A 10 25.06 -19.82 -33.66
CA PRO A 10 25.90 -18.63 -33.84
C PRO A 10 25.48 -17.43 -32.99
N LYS A 11 24.18 -17.32 -32.67
CA LYS A 11 23.62 -16.26 -31.82
C LYS A 11 24.19 -16.18 -30.41
N VAL A 12 24.87 -17.22 -29.91
CA VAL A 12 25.55 -17.15 -28.62
C VAL A 12 26.70 -16.13 -28.61
N GLN A 13 27.26 -15.82 -29.78
CA GLN A 13 28.28 -14.78 -29.94
C GLN A 13 27.69 -13.39 -29.68
N ASP A 14 26.51 -13.10 -30.23
CA ASP A 14 25.76 -11.87 -29.95
C ASP A 14 25.34 -11.79 -28.47
N LEU A 15 24.93 -12.93 -27.91
CA LEU A 15 24.36 -13.03 -26.56
C LEU A 15 25.42 -12.89 -25.44
N LEU A 16 26.56 -13.56 -25.58
CA LEU A 16 27.56 -13.71 -24.51
C LEU A 16 29.01 -13.47 -24.98
N GLY A 17 29.26 -13.23 -26.26
CA GLY A 17 30.60 -12.98 -26.80
C GLY A 17 31.47 -14.23 -26.96
N PHE A 18 30.91 -15.43 -26.80
CA PHE A 18 31.60 -16.70 -27.04
C PHE A 18 31.30 -17.23 -28.44
N ALA A 19 32.29 -17.84 -29.10
CA ALA A 19 32.05 -18.58 -30.33
C ALA A 19 31.28 -19.88 -30.02
N PRO A 20 30.44 -20.41 -30.93
CA PRO A 20 29.69 -21.65 -30.70
C PRO A 20 30.54 -22.83 -30.23
N GLY A 21 31.74 -22.99 -30.80
CA GLY A 21 32.68 -24.07 -30.43
C GLY A 21 33.22 -23.96 -29.00
N GLU A 22 33.30 -22.74 -28.44
CA GLU A 22 33.73 -22.52 -27.05
C GLU A 22 32.65 -22.90 -26.04
N ILE A 23 31.39 -22.99 -26.47
CA ILE A 23 30.26 -23.38 -25.63
C ILE A 23 30.11 -24.90 -25.55
N LEU A 24 30.56 -25.62 -26.58
CA LEU A 24 30.43 -27.07 -26.64
C LEU A 24 31.20 -27.73 -25.48
N GLY A 25 30.55 -28.69 -24.81
CA GLY A 25 31.10 -29.37 -23.64
C GLY A 25 31.03 -28.58 -22.33
N LYS A 26 30.72 -27.28 -22.36
CA LYS A 26 30.42 -26.52 -21.13
C LYS A 26 29.05 -26.89 -20.57
N HIS A 27 28.89 -26.73 -19.27
CA HIS A 27 27.62 -26.81 -18.57
C HIS A 27 27.05 -25.40 -18.36
N LEU A 28 25.74 -25.32 -18.08
CA LEU A 28 25.06 -24.07 -17.74
C LEU A 28 25.79 -23.26 -16.66
N VAL A 29 26.31 -23.92 -15.63
CA VAL A 29 27.00 -23.28 -14.50
C VAL A 29 28.33 -22.63 -14.88
N ASP A 30 29.00 -23.10 -15.93
CA ASP A 30 30.27 -22.54 -16.38
C ASP A 30 30.08 -21.12 -16.92
N LEU A 31 28.88 -20.80 -17.39
CA LEU A 31 28.48 -19.49 -17.89
C LEU A 31 27.71 -18.68 -16.84
N THR A 32 27.41 -19.26 -15.68
CA THR A 32 26.64 -18.62 -14.60
C THR A 32 27.57 -17.92 -13.63
N VAL A 33 27.14 -16.79 -13.06
CA VAL A 33 27.92 -16.09 -12.03
C VAL A 33 28.17 -16.94 -10.81
N THR A 34 29.39 -16.84 -10.27
CA THR A 34 29.93 -17.73 -9.23
C THR A 34 29.01 -17.88 -8.02
N ARG A 35 28.40 -16.79 -7.55
CA ARG A 35 27.52 -16.79 -6.37
C ARG A 35 26.20 -17.55 -6.56
N GLU A 36 25.77 -17.77 -7.80
CA GLU A 36 24.49 -18.42 -8.12
C GLU A 36 24.65 -19.82 -8.69
N ARG A 37 25.88 -20.29 -8.94
CA ARG A 37 26.17 -21.56 -9.62
C ARG A 37 25.47 -22.74 -8.95
N GLU A 38 25.71 -22.96 -7.66
CA GLU A 38 25.17 -24.12 -6.93
C GLU A 38 23.63 -24.15 -6.92
N ARG A 39 23.00 -22.99 -6.72
CA ARG A 39 21.54 -22.88 -6.73
C ARG A 39 20.98 -23.16 -8.13
N THR A 40 21.53 -22.50 -9.13
CA THR A 40 21.12 -22.61 -10.54
C THR A 40 21.28 -24.05 -11.03
N GLU A 41 22.38 -24.71 -10.67
CA GLU A 41 22.64 -26.09 -11.03
C GLU A 41 21.61 -27.06 -10.45
N ARG A 42 21.31 -26.92 -9.16
CA ARG A 42 20.35 -27.81 -8.49
C ARG A 42 18.98 -27.73 -9.15
N ILE A 43 18.50 -26.52 -9.42
CA ILE A 43 17.20 -26.28 -10.07
C ILE A 43 17.24 -26.84 -11.50
N PHE A 44 18.28 -26.52 -12.27
CA PHE A 44 18.38 -26.98 -13.66
C PHE A 44 18.47 -28.50 -13.77
N ARG A 45 19.24 -29.17 -12.90
CA ARG A 45 19.31 -30.63 -12.84
C ARG A 45 17.95 -31.25 -12.51
N GLN A 46 17.16 -30.64 -11.63
CA GLN A 46 15.78 -31.10 -11.35
C GLN A 46 14.88 -30.95 -12.58
N LEU A 47 14.97 -29.82 -13.30
CA LEU A 47 14.24 -29.61 -14.55
C LEU A 47 14.58 -30.68 -15.60
N LEU A 48 15.87 -30.97 -15.80
CA LEU A 48 16.30 -32.00 -16.76
C LEU A 48 15.85 -33.42 -16.36
N LYS A 49 15.84 -33.73 -15.05
CA LYS A 49 15.36 -35.02 -14.54
C LYS A 49 13.86 -35.23 -14.75
N SER A 50 13.09 -34.15 -14.87
CA SER A 50 11.64 -34.24 -15.04
C SER A 50 11.21 -34.89 -16.36
N ARG A 51 12.10 -34.91 -17.38
CA ARG A 51 11.80 -35.35 -18.76
C ARG A 51 10.59 -34.64 -19.38
N LYS A 52 10.24 -33.47 -18.87
CA LYS A 52 9.15 -32.62 -19.36
C LYS A 52 9.69 -31.32 -19.96
N PRO A 53 8.91 -30.65 -20.84
CA PRO A 53 9.20 -29.27 -21.24
C PRO A 53 9.31 -28.34 -20.04
N PHE A 54 10.19 -27.34 -20.14
CA PHE A 54 10.29 -26.25 -19.18
C PHE A 54 10.31 -24.89 -19.90
N SER A 55 9.79 -23.86 -19.22
CA SER A 55 9.75 -22.49 -19.70
C SER A 55 10.05 -21.50 -18.59
N GLY A 56 10.65 -20.35 -18.94
CA GLY A 56 10.90 -19.25 -18.00
C GLY A 56 12.04 -19.53 -17.02
N PHE A 57 12.96 -20.44 -17.36
CA PHE A 57 14.13 -20.67 -16.50
C PHE A 57 15.12 -19.52 -16.70
N GLU A 58 15.31 -18.71 -15.66
CA GLU A 58 16.20 -17.55 -15.70
C GLU A 58 17.50 -17.83 -14.94
N ASN A 59 18.62 -17.34 -15.47
CA ASN A 59 19.87 -17.28 -14.71
C ASN A 59 20.75 -16.12 -15.17
N ASN A 60 21.59 -15.65 -14.25
CA ASN A 60 22.55 -14.59 -14.51
C ASN A 60 23.83 -15.17 -15.10
N CYS A 61 24.16 -14.76 -16.32
CA CYS A 61 25.37 -15.15 -17.02
C CYS A 61 26.40 -14.01 -17.03
N GLN A 62 27.67 -14.38 -17.06
CA GLN A 62 28.76 -13.44 -17.34
C GLN A 62 29.22 -13.65 -18.79
N ALA A 63 29.05 -12.62 -19.61
CA ALA A 63 29.58 -12.57 -20.96
C ALA A 63 31.11 -12.49 -20.94
N ARG A 64 31.75 -12.79 -22.08
CA ARG A 64 33.22 -12.79 -22.22
C ARG A 64 33.87 -11.44 -21.89
N ASP A 65 33.17 -10.35 -22.19
CA ASP A 65 33.58 -8.97 -21.90
C ASP A 65 33.33 -8.55 -20.45
N GLY A 66 32.83 -9.46 -19.61
CA GLY A 66 32.50 -9.22 -18.21
C GLY A 66 31.10 -8.67 -17.98
N ARG A 67 30.32 -8.37 -19.02
CA ARG A 67 28.93 -7.91 -18.87
C ARG A 67 28.06 -8.98 -18.23
N MET A 68 27.14 -8.52 -17.40
CA MET A 68 26.12 -9.35 -16.80
C MET A 68 24.92 -9.44 -17.73
N VAL A 69 24.51 -10.66 -18.09
CA VAL A 69 23.40 -10.92 -19.01
C VAL A 69 22.40 -11.85 -18.33
N VAL A 70 21.16 -11.42 -18.21
CA VAL A 70 20.07 -12.27 -17.71
C VAL A 70 19.50 -13.05 -18.87
N ILE A 71 19.61 -14.38 -18.82
CA ILE A 71 19.13 -15.25 -19.90
C ILE A 71 17.91 -16.03 -19.42
N GLU A 72 16.82 -15.90 -20.18
CA GLU A 72 15.65 -16.79 -20.11
C GLU A 72 15.85 -17.98 -21.03
N LYS A 73 15.62 -19.20 -20.53
CA LYS A 73 15.73 -20.46 -21.27
C LYS A 73 14.42 -21.22 -21.24
N ASN A 74 14.06 -21.73 -22.42
CA ASN A 74 12.95 -22.65 -22.62
C ASN A 74 13.50 -23.90 -23.30
N GLY A 75 13.03 -25.08 -22.92
CA GLY A 75 13.55 -26.33 -23.45
C GLY A 75 12.50 -27.42 -23.52
N VAL A 76 12.60 -28.24 -24.56
CA VAL A 76 11.81 -29.47 -24.74
C VAL A 76 12.73 -30.68 -24.76
N PRO A 77 12.34 -31.81 -24.15
CA PRO A 77 13.10 -33.04 -24.21
C PRO A 77 13.06 -33.62 -25.64
N VAL A 78 14.16 -34.24 -26.06
CA VAL A 78 14.31 -34.95 -27.32
C VAL A 78 14.58 -36.41 -27.01
N PHE A 79 13.79 -37.30 -27.59
CA PHE A 79 13.87 -38.75 -27.38
C PHE A 79 14.27 -39.45 -28.68
N ALA A 80 14.95 -40.59 -28.56
CA ALA A 80 15.15 -41.54 -29.64
C ALA A 80 13.87 -42.36 -29.88
N ASP A 81 13.84 -43.11 -30.99
CA ASP A 81 12.69 -43.93 -31.38
C ASP A 81 12.39 -45.06 -30.36
N ASP A 82 13.39 -45.48 -29.58
CA ASP A 82 13.26 -46.47 -28.50
C ASP A 82 12.80 -45.86 -27.15
N GLY A 83 12.55 -44.54 -27.10
CA GLY A 83 12.13 -43.82 -25.90
C GLY A 83 13.28 -43.38 -24.99
N GLU A 84 14.55 -43.60 -25.35
CA GLU A 84 15.69 -43.07 -24.61
C GLU A 84 15.77 -41.54 -24.72
N LEU A 85 16.03 -40.85 -23.61
CA LEU A 85 16.21 -39.40 -23.62
C LEU A 85 17.59 -39.04 -24.20
N LEU A 86 17.60 -38.52 -25.44
CA LEU A 86 18.80 -38.02 -26.09
C LEU A 86 19.30 -36.71 -25.46
N GLY A 87 18.38 -35.84 -25.03
CA GLY A 87 18.73 -34.59 -24.38
C GLY A 87 17.60 -33.57 -24.40
N TYR A 88 17.96 -32.29 -24.38
CA TYR A 88 17.03 -31.18 -24.47
C TYR A 88 17.42 -30.25 -25.61
N ARG A 89 16.41 -29.77 -26.34
CA ARG A 89 16.56 -28.68 -27.33
C ARG A 89 15.83 -27.46 -26.79
N GLY A 90 16.51 -26.32 -26.80
CA GLY A 90 15.96 -25.10 -26.22
C GLY A 90 16.42 -23.84 -26.91
N ILE A 91 15.77 -22.74 -26.53
CA ILE A 91 16.14 -21.39 -26.92
C ILE A 91 16.55 -20.60 -25.69
N ALA A 92 17.49 -19.68 -25.88
CA ALA A 92 17.95 -18.74 -24.90
C ALA A 92 17.67 -17.32 -25.42
N ARG A 93 17.12 -16.46 -24.56
CA ARG A 93 16.85 -15.06 -24.88
C ARG A 93 17.49 -14.16 -23.83
N ASP A 94 18.16 -13.11 -24.28
CA ASP A 94 18.58 -12.02 -23.41
C ASP A 94 17.36 -11.22 -22.97
N ILE A 95 17.14 -11.17 -21.66
CA ILE A 95 16.06 -10.41 -21.03
C ILE A 95 16.60 -9.32 -20.10
N THR A 96 17.89 -8.97 -20.21
CA THR A 96 18.58 -8.01 -19.35
C THR A 96 17.90 -6.64 -19.40
N GLU A 97 17.73 -6.07 -20.59
CA GLU A 97 17.06 -4.78 -20.77
C GLU A 97 15.63 -4.78 -20.22
N ARG A 98 14.89 -5.87 -20.45
CA ARG A 98 13.53 -6.03 -19.94
C ARG A 98 13.50 -6.08 -18.41
N LYS A 99 14.42 -6.82 -17.78
CA LYS A 99 14.52 -6.92 -16.31
C LYS A 99 14.90 -5.58 -15.71
N SER A 100 15.93 -4.92 -16.24
CA SER A 100 16.36 -3.60 -15.79
C SER A 100 15.26 -2.55 -15.95
N ALA A 101 14.51 -2.57 -17.06
CA ALA A 101 13.38 -1.66 -17.25
C ALA A 101 12.24 -1.92 -16.25
N LEU A 102 11.93 -3.19 -15.94
CA LEU A 102 10.92 -3.54 -14.93
C LEU A 102 11.35 -3.12 -13.52
N GLU A 103 12.61 -3.31 -13.18
CA GLU A 103 13.18 -2.87 -11.90
C GLU A 103 13.18 -1.34 -11.78
N ALA A 104 13.59 -0.64 -12.84
CA ALA A 104 13.57 0.83 -12.89
C ALA A 104 12.14 1.38 -12.78
N LEU A 105 11.16 0.75 -13.44
CA LEU A 105 9.76 1.12 -13.34
C LEU A 105 9.22 0.88 -11.92
N LYS A 106 9.55 -0.28 -11.32
CA LYS A 106 9.16 -0.59 -9.95
C LYS A 106 9.74 0.45 -8.98
N LYS A 107 11.03 0.76 -9.12
CA LYS A 107 11.69 1.79 -8.31
C LYS A 107 11.04 3.15 -8.48
N SER A 108 10.84 3.61 -9.72
CA SER A 108 10.20 4.90 -9.98
C SER A 108 8.77 4.99 -9.42
N ARG A 109 8.02 3.88 -9.43
CA ARG A 109 6.70 3.82 -8.80
C ARG A 109 6.80 3.91 -7.28
N ASP A 110 7.73 3.18 -6.68
CA ASP A 110 7.92 3.17 -5.23
C ASP A 110 8.40 4.56 -4.74
N ASP A 111 9.34 5.21 -5.46
CA ASP A 111 9.81 6.58 -5.20
C ASP A 111 8.66 7.62 -5.33
N LEU A 112 7.78 7.47 -6.34
CA LEU A 112 6.61 8.35 -6.52
C LEU A 112 5.60 8.17 -5.39
N HIS A 113 5.41 6.94 -4.93
CA HIS A 113 4.51 6.64 -3.83
C HIS A 113 5.03 7.24 -2.50
N GLU A 114 6.33 7.11 -2.22
CA GLU A 114 6.97 7.74 -1.06
C GLU A 114 6.88 9.28 -1.13
N SER A 115 7.11 9.87 -2.32
CA SER A 115 6.96 11.31 -2.52
C SER A 115 5.51 11.80 -2.28
N LEU A 116 4.51 11.01 -2.69
CA LEU A 116 3.11 11.31 -2.43
C LEU A 116 2.81 11.30 -0.93
N GLU A 117 3.26 10.25 -0.23
CA GLU A 117 3.14 10.08 1.21
C GLU A 117 3.73 11.28 1.97
N GLU A 118 4.97 11.67 1.66
CA GLU A 118 5.63 12.83 2.26
C GLU A 118 4.90 14.15 1.98
N THR A 119 4.35 14.29 0.76
CA THR A 119 3.58 15.47 0.36
C THR A 119 2.27 15.56 1.14
N VAL A 120 1.52 14.45 1.27
CA VAL A 120 0.28 14.41 2.04
C VAL A 120 0.54 14.72 3.51
N LYS A 121 1.56 14.11 4.12
CA LYS A 121 1.97 14.42 5.50
C LYS A 121 2.31 15.90 5.69
N SER A 122 3.01 16.49 4.71
CA SER A 122 3.35 17.92 4.75
C SER A 122 2.11 18.82 4.66
N LEU A 123 1.12 18.47 3.84
CA LEU A 123 -0.16 19.19 3.73
C LEU A 123 -0.98 19.07 5.01
N ALA A 124 -1.07 17.86 5.57
CA ALA A 124 -1.70 17.56 6.85
C ALA A 124 -1.10 18.43 7.97
N LEU A 125 0.23 18.42 8.13
CA LEU A 125 0.96 19.25 9.09
C LEU A 125 0.75 20.76 8.86
N ALA A 126 0.65 21.21 7.61
CA ALA A 126 0.38 22.61 7.30
C ALA A 126 -1.04 23.03 7.72
N ALA A 127 -2.02 22.14 7.56
CA ALA A 127 -3.39 22.33 8.02
C ALA A 127 -3.47 22.38 9.55
N GLU A 128 -2.82 21.43 10.24
CA GLU A 128 -2.74 21.40 11.71
C GLU A 128 -2.11 22.69 12.27
N LYS A 129 -1.12 23.29 11.61
CA LYS A 129 -0.53 24.57 12.08
C LYS A 129 -1.53 25.73 12.13
N ARG A 130 -2.62 25.70 11.35
CA ARG A 130 -3.70 26.71 11.43
C ARG A 130 -4.72 26.41 12.53
N ASP A 131 -4.77 25.17 13.01
CA ASP A 131 -5.60 24.73 14.12
C ASP A 131 -4.69 24.28 15.28
N PRO A 132 -4.32 25.19 16.22
CA PRO A 132 -3.41 24.89 17.32
C PRO A 132 -3.83 23.69 18.20
N TYR A 133 -5.07 23.21 18.05
CA TYR A 133 -5.68 22.16 18.86
C TYR A 133 -5.59 20.77 18.24
N THR A 134 -5.11 20.64 17.00
CA THR A 134 -5.07 19.36 16.28
C THR A 134 -3.65 18.81 16.13
N ALA A 135 -2.66 19.26 16.89
CA ALA A 135 -1.29 18.73 16.77
C ALA A 135 -1.24 17.19 16.92
N GLY A 136 -0.85 16.50 15.85
CA GLY A 136 -0.80 15.04 15.77
C GLY A 136 -2.16 14.33 15.87
N HIS A 137 -3.27 15.08 15.80
CA HIS A 137 -4.63 14.54 15.79
C HIS A 137 -4.82 13.65 14.57
N GLN A 138 -4.41 14.12 13.39
CA GLN A 138 -4.61 13.40 12.15
C GLN A 138 -3.87 12.06 12.16
N ALA A 139 -2.64 12.04 12.69
CA ALA A 139 -1.86 10.80 12.85
C ALA A 139 -2.51 9.81 13.83
N ARG A 140 -3.09 10.29 14.94
CA ARG A 140 -3.79 9.42 15.90
C ARG A 140 -5.09 8.86 15.34
N VAL A 141 -5.87 9.68 14.63
CA VAL A 141 -7.07 9.25 13.91
C VAL A 141 -6.71 8.21 12.85
N ASP A 142 -5.67 8.46 12.05
CA ASP A 142 -5.16 7.53 11.06
C ASP A 142 -4.77 6.17 11.68
N ASN A 143 -3.93 6.18 12.71
CA ASN A 143 -3.51 4.96 13.40
C ASN A 143 -4.71 4.13 13.89
N LEU A 144 -5.71 4.78 14.49
CA LEU A 144 -6.91 4.10 14.97
C LEU A 144 -7.79 3.61 13.81
N ALA A 145 -8.03 4.44 12.79
CA ALA A 145 -8.85 4.10 11.62
C ALA A 145 -8.26 2.90 10.86
N CYS A 146 -6.95 2.91 10.60
CA CYS A 146 -6.25 1.82 9.96
C CYS A 146 -6.26 0.54 10.81
N ALA A 147 -6.16 0.65 12.14
CA ALA A 147 -6.27 -0.50 13.02
C ALA A 147 -7.69 -1.12 12.98
N ILE A 148 -8.74 -0.28 13.02
CA ILE A 148 -10.13 -0.72 12.89
C ILE A 148 -10.35 -1.42 11.54
N ALA A 149 -9.89 -0.82 10.44
CA ALA A 149 -10.02 -1.40 9.11
C ALA A 149 -9.34 -2.78 8.98
N ARG A 150 -8.14 -2.93 9.55
CA ARG A 150 -7.42 -4.23 9.56
C ARG A 150 -8.12 -5.27 10.45
N GLU A 151 -8.65 -4.87 11.60
CA GLU A 151 -9.44 -5.75 12.49
C GLU A 151 -10.74 -6.22 11.80
N LEU A 152 -11.32 -5.40 10.92
CA LEU A 152 -12.46 -5.77 10.07
C LEU A 152 -12.08 -6.62 8.85
N GLY A 153 -10.78 -6.84 8.59
CA GLY A 153 -10.29 -7.65 7.49
C GLY A 153 -10.31 -6.96 6.13
N LEU A 154 -10.27 -5.62 6.08
CA LEU A 154 -10.18 -4.90 4.81
C LEU A 154 -8.85 -5.20 4.09
N PRO A 155 -8.84 -5.25 2.75
CA PRO A 155 -7.60 -5.37 1.97
C PRO A 155 -6.64 -4.20 2.25
N GLU A 156 -5.33 -4.45 2.27
CA GLU A 156 -4.33 -3.40 2.55
C GLU A 156 -4.44 -2.20 1.61
N LYS A 157 -4.85 -2.42 0.35
CA LYS A 157 -5.12 -1.33 -0.60
C LYS A 157 -6.26 -0.43 -0.12
N GLN A 158 -7.31 -0.94 0.52
CA GLN A 158 -8.38 -0.08 1.05
C GLN A 158 -7.92 0.66 2.31
N VAL A 159 -7.13 -0.02 3.16
CA VAL A 159 -6.50 0.59 4.35
C VAL A 159 -5.61 1.75 3.94
N GLU A 160 -4.86 1.64 2.85
CA GLU A 160 -4.03 2.70 2.27
C GLU A 160 -4.87 3.92 1.80
N GLY A 161 -6.03 3.70 1.19
CA GLY A 161 -6.95 4.79 0.86
C GLY A 161 -7.51 5.50 2.09
N LEU A 162 -7.87 4.73 3.13
CA LEU A 162 -8.32 5.25 4.41
C LEU A 162 -7.21 6.02 5.14
N HIS A 163 -5.95 5.57 5.06
CA HIS A 163 -4.78 6.26 5.60
C HIS A 163 -4.68 7.69 5.05
N PHE A 164 -4.69 7.83 3.72
CA PHE A 164 -4.67 9.16 3.09
C PHE A 164 -5.89 10.02 3.47
N ALA A 165 -7.08 9.42 3.54
CA ALA A 165 -8.28 10.13 3.94
C ALA A 165 -8.21 10.60 5.41
N ALA A 166 -7.71 9.76 6.31
CA ALA A 166 -7.56 10.11 7.73
C ALA A 166 -6.52 11.22 7.94
N LEU A 167 -5.43 11.26 7.18
CA LEU A 167 -4.47 12.37 7.23
C LEU A 167 -5.06 13.68 6.70
N LEU A 168 -6.02 13.63 5.77
CA LEU A 168 -6.55 14.79 5.06
C LEU A 168 -7.96 15.19 5.45
N HIS A 169 -8.65 14.45 6.33
CA HIS A 169 -10.09 14.64 6.61
C HIS A 169 -10.44 16.07 7.04
N ASP A 170 -9.51 16.72 7.72
CA ASP A 170 -9.65 18.07 8.25
C ASP A 170 -9.01 19.16 7.39
N ILE A 171 -8.48 18.85 6.20
CA ILE A 171 -7.75 19.80 5.34
C ILE A 171 -8.56 21.07 5.04
N GLY A 172 -9.89 20.95 4.96
CA GLY A 172 -10.78 22.08 4.71
C GLY A 172 -10.81 23.14 5.81
N LYS A 173 -10.36 22.82 7.03
CA LYS A 173 -10.22 23.79 8.14
C LYS A 173 -9.24 24.92 7.79
N ILE A 174 -8.38 24.73 6.79
CA ILE A 174 -7.49 25.79 6.26
C ILE A 174 -8.25 27.04 5.81
N SER A 175 -9.52 26.90 5.39
CA SER A 175 -10.36 28.02 4.96
C SER A 175 -10.98 28.81 6.13
N LEU A 176 -10.95 28.24 7.34
CA LEU A 176 -11.62 28.80 8.50
C LEU A 176 -10.71 29.81 9.23
N PRO A 177 -11.29 30.92 9.74
CA PRO A 177 -10.59 31.81 10.66
C PRO A 177 -10.23 31.08 11.96
N SER A 178 -9.03 31.36 12.49
CA SER A 178 -8.51 30.70 13.70
C SER A 178 -9.37 31.00 14.92
N GLU A 179 -10.10 32.11 14.96
CA GLU A 179 -11.00 32.50 16.04
C GLU A 179 -12.16 31.50 16.23
N TYR A 180 -12.60 30.83 15.16
CA TYR A 180 -13.63 29.79 15.25
C TYR A 180 -13.05 28.44 15.69
N LEU A 181 -11.82 28.13 15.27
CA LEU A 181 -11.13 26.90 15.65
C LEU A 181 -10.64 26.95 17.10
N ALA A 182 -10.20 28.13 17.56
CA ALA A 182 -9.53 28.35 18.83
C ALA A 182 -10.41 28.86 19.97
N LYS A 183 -11.73 28.90 19.77
CA LYS A 183 -12.63 29.51 20.74
C LYS A 183 -12.67 28.72 22.06
N PRO A 184 -12.28 29.29 23.21
CA PRO A 184 -12.30 28.61 24.52
C PRO A 184 -13.71 28.61 25.14
N ALA A 185 -14.75 28.51 24.32
CA ALA A 185 -16.15 28.53 24.72
C ALA A 185 -16.99 27.71 23.74
N ARG A 186 -18.21 27.33 24.17
CA ARG A 186 -19.15 26.66 23.27
C ARG A 186 -19.44 27.56 22.07
N LEU A 187 -19.36 26.96 20.88
CA LEU A 187 -19.73 27.60 19.62
C LEU A 187 -21.24 27.81 19.57
N SER A 188 -21.66 28.95 19.06
CA SER A 188 -23.06 29.20 18.71
C SER A 188 -23.51 28.29 17.56
N LEU A 189 -24.81 28.24 17.29
CA LEU A 189 -25.34 27.47 16.16
C LEU A 189 -24.76 27.95 14.83
N GLN A 190 -24.59 29.27 14.67
CA GLN A 190 -24.02 29.90 13.47
C GLN A 190 -22.53 29.56 13.32
N GLU A 191 -21.78 29.60 14.42
CA GLU A 191 -20.36 29.25 14.43
C GLU A 191 -20.14 27.77 14.11
N ARG A 192 -20.98 26.88 14.65
CA ARG A 192 -20.95 25.45 14.30
C ARG A 192 -21.24 25.25 12.82
N ALA A 193 -22.22 25.96 12.24
CA ALA A 193 -22.53 25.86 10.82
C ALA A 193 -21.33 26.25 9.94
N ILE A 194 -20.59 27.29 10.33
CA ILE A 194 -19.34 27.69 9.64
C ILE A 194 -18.29 26.57 9.72
N ILE A 195 -18.08 25.97 10.88
CA ILE A 195 -17.10 24.88 11.02
C ILE A 195 -17.48 23.67 10.17
N LYS A 196 -18.76 23.32 10.08
CA LYS A 196 -19.23 22.17 9.28
C LYS A 196 -18.81 22.25 7.81
N CYS A 197 -18.63 23.47 7.26
CA CYS A 197 -18.18 23.69 5.89
C CYS A 197 -16.80 23.08 5.57
N HIS A 198 -15.97 22.73 6.57
CA HIS A 198 -14.66 22.13 6.30
C HIS A 198 -14.73 20.81 5.51
N THR A 199 -15.82 20.06 5.65
CA THR A 199 -16.05 18.81 4.90
C THR A 199 -16.15 19.10 3.40
N GLU A 200 -17.01 20.04 3.03
CA GLU A 200 -17.20 20.48 1.63
C GLU A 200 -15.94 21.14 1.07
N VAL A 201 -15.28 22.01 1.83
CA VAL A 201 -14.01 22.61 1.41
C VAL A 201 -12.93 21.54 1.23
N GLY A 202 -12.87 20.55 2.12
CA GLY A 202 -11.96 19.42 2.02
C GLY A 202 -12.20 18.62 0.75
N TYR A 203 -13.46 18.30 0.45
CA TYR A 203 -13.84 17.67 -0.82
C TYR A 203 -13.41 18.49 -2.03
N GLU A 204 -13.70 19.80 -2.05
CA GLU A 204 -13.36 20.68 -3.16
C GLU A 204 -11.84 20.78 -3.41
N ILE A 205 -11.03 20.74 -2.34
CA ILE A 205 -9.56 20.71 -2.43
C ILE A 205 -9.09 19.38 -3.04
N LEU A 206 -9.68 18.26 -2.63
CA LEU A 206 -9.17 16.92 -2.94
C LEU A 206 -9.74 16.33 -4.24
N LYS A 207 -10.94 16.73 -4.69
CA LYS A 207 -11.66 16.09 -5.81
C LYS A 207 -10.92 16.10 -7.15
N ASN A 208 -9.96 17.00 -7.34
CA ASN A 208 -9.17 17.10 -8.57
C ASN A 208 -7.84 16.33 -8.48
N ILE A 209 -7.50 15.78 -7.31
CA ILE A 209 -6.32 14.94 -7.11
C ILE A 209 -6.68 13.52 -7.49
N HIS A 210 -5.89 12.92 -8.39
CA HIS A 210 -6.12 11.57 -8.88
C HIS A 210 -5.55 10.54 -7.89
N PHE A 211 -6.27 10.33 -6.80
CA PHE A 211 -6.01 9.19 -5.92
C PHE A 211 -6.53 7.90 -6.55
N PRO A 212 -5.83 6.76 -6.36
CA PRO A 212 -6.37 5.43 -6.67
C PRO A 212 -7.62 5.05 -5.86
N TRP A 213 -7.94 5.83 -4.82
CA TRP A 213 -9.00 5.59 -3.83
C TRP A 213 -9.96 6.79 -3.77
N PRO A 214 -11.19 6.63 -3.27
CA PRO A 214 -12.18 7.70 -3.16
C PRO A 214 -11.90 8.65 -1.98
N VAL A 215 -10.66 9.14 -1.86
CA VAL A 215 -10.20 9.96 -0.71
C VAL A 215 -11.09 11.19 -0.51
N ALA A 216 -11.42 11.90 -1.59
CA ALA A 216 -12.27 13.10 -1.51
C ALA A 216 -13.66 12.77 -0.94
N ASP A 217 -14.29 11.68 -1.41
CA ASP A 217 -15.61 11.27 -0.92
C ASP A 217 -15.57 10.82 0.54
N ILE A 218 -14.52 10.09 0.94
CA ILE A 218 -14.32 9.69 2.35
C ILE A 218 -14.23 10.94 3.24
N VAL A 219 -13.43 11.93 2.82
CA VAL A 219 -13.30 13.21 3.53
C VAL A 219 -14.62 13.99 3.52
N TYR A 220 -15.42 13.91 2.47
CA TYR A 220 -16.70 14.62 2.44
C TYR A 220 -17.72 14.01 3.43
N GLN A 221 -17.66 12.69 3.61
CA GLN A 221 -18.63 11.91 4.35
C GLN A 221 -18.25 11.62 5.81
N HIS A 222 -17.05 11.99 6.28
CA HIS A 222 -16.55 11.55 7.59
C HIS A 222 -17.35 12.08 8.80
N HIS A 223 -18.27 13.02 8.59
CA HIS A 223 -19.23 13.51 9.60
C HIS A 223 -20.69 13.12 9.30
N GLU A 224 -20.90 12.21 8.36
CA GLU A 224 -22.21 11.59 8.14
C GLU A 224 -22.52 10.57 9.24
N HIS A 225 -23.80 10.42 9.55
CA HIS A 225 -24.30 9.46 10.52
C HIS A 225 -25.24 8.50 9.83
N LEU A 226 -25.31 7.24 10.29
CA LEU A 226 -26.13 6.22 9.60
C LEU A 226 -27.61 6.57 9.51
N ASP A 227 -28.12 7.36 10.45
CA ASP A 227 -29.51 7.82 10.52
C ASP A 227 -29.82 9.09 9.70
N GLY A 228 -28.83 9.66 9.00
CA GLY A 228 -28.98 10.90 8.23
C GLY A 228 -28.92 12.19 9.06
N SER A 229 -28.64 12.12 10.37
CA SER A 229 -28.47 13.31 11.22
C SER A 229 -27.13 14.02 11.04
N GLY A 230 -26.21 13.39 10.29
CA GLY A 230 -24.88 13.89 9.97
C GLY A 230 -24.87 15.04 8.97
N TYR A 231 -23.68 15.38 8.49
CA TYR A 231 -23.45 16.45 7.53
C TYR A 231 -22.25 16.12 6.65
N PRO A 232 -22.11 16.75 5.47
CA PRO A 232 -22.89 17.88 4.92
C PRO A 232 -24.12 17.50 4.09
N GLN A 233 -24.25 16.26 3.66
CA GLN A 233 -25.28 15.81 2.73
C GLN A 233 -26.48 15.16 3.43
N GLY A 234 -26.32 14.69 4.67
CA GLY A 234 -27.36 13.96 5.40
C GLY A 234 -27.57 12.56 4.83
N LEU A 235 -26.47 11.89 4.50
CA LEU A 235 -26.48 10.54 3.94
C LEU A 235 -26.93 9.53 4.98
N THR A 236 -27.52 8.43 4.51
CA THR A 236 -27.85 7.28 5.37
C THR A 236 -26.86 6.14 5.15
N ASP A 237 -26.89 5.13 6.02
CA ASP A 237 -25.97 3.98 6.01
C ASP A 237 -25.61 3.45 4.61
N LYS A 238 -26.59 3.31 3.71
CA LYS A 238 -26.38 2.73 2.38
C LYS A 238 -25.54 3.60 1.44
N ASP A 239 -25.49 4.90 1.68
CA ASP A 239 -24.86 5.89 0.83
C ASP A 239 -23.47 6.31 1.35
N ILE A 240 -23.15 5.98 2.60
CA ILE A 240 -21.87 6.29 3.24
C ILE A 240 -20.86 5.19 2.92
N LEU A 241 -19.66 5.57 2.47
CA LEU A 241 -18.53 4.68 2.25
C LEU A 241 -18.10 4.00 3.56
N LEU A 242 -17.69 2.73 3.48
CA LEU A 242 -17.25 1.99 4.67
C LEU A 242 -16.03 2.66 5.33
N GLU A 243 -15.10 3.15 4.52
CA GLU A 243 -13.93 3.90 4.97
C GLU A 243 -14.33 5.18 5.72
N ALA A 244 -15.36 5.91 5.25
CA ALA A 244 -15.89 7.07 5.95
C ALA A 244 -16.52 6.69 7.30
N LYS A 245 -17.29 5.59 7.35
CA LYS A 245 -17.86 5.08 8.61
C LYS A 245 -16.78 4.71 9.64
N ILE A 246 -15.69 4.11 9.19
CA ILE A 246 -14.54 3.79 10.05
C ILE A 246 -13.88 5.07 10.54
N LEU A 247 -13.66 6.03 9.64
CA LEU A 247 -13.04 7.31 9.95
C LEU A 247 -13.86 8.11 10.98
N THR A 248 -15.19 8.15 10.87
CA THR A 248 -16.09 8.80 11.84
C THR A 248 -15.89 8.24 13.25
N VAL A 249 -15.83 6.90 13.39
CA VAL A 249 -15.60 6.27 14.70
C VAL A 249 -14.23 6.65 15.26
N ALA A 250 -13.19 6.59 14.43
CA ALA A 250 -11.83 6.93 14.86
C ALA A 250 -11.70 8.40 15.28
N ASP A 251 -12.28 9.33 14.51
CA ASP A 251 -12.28 10.76 14.80
C ASP A 251 -13.03 11.08 16.11
N VAL A 252 -14.23 10.53 16.32
CA VAL A 252 -14.99 10.74 17.56
C VAL A 252 -14.21 10.27 18.79
N VAL A 253 -13.62 9.08 18.72
CA VAL A 253 -12.84 8.52 19.84
C VAL A 253 -11.61 9.37 20.13
N GLU A 254 -10.84 9.75 19.12
CA GLU A 254 -9.67 10.60 19.30
C GLU A 254 -10.09 11.96 19.86
N ALA A 255 -11.05 12.63 19.22
CA ALA A 255 -11.41 14.01 19.54
C ALA A 255 -11.99 14.16 20.95
N MET A 256 -12.64 13.12 21.49
CA MET A 256 -13.18 13.10 22.85
C MET A 256 -12.14 12.68 23.91
N SER A 257 -11.22 11.78 23.55
CA SER A 257 -10.21 11.25 24.48
C SER A 257 -8.97 12.13 24.60
N SER A 258 -8.67 12.95 23.59
CA SER A 258 -7.51 13.84 23.58
C SER A 258 -7.68 15.08 24.45
N HIS A 259 -6.63 15.44 25.19
CA HIS A 259 -6.58 16.66 25.98
C HIS A 259 -6.26 17.86 25.08
N ARG A 260 -7.14 18.86 25.05
CA ARG A 260 -6.93 20.09 24.27
C ARG A 260 -6.76 21.27 25.24
N PRO A 261 -5.88 22.25 24.96
CA PRO A 261 -5.81 23.47 25.76
C PRO A 261 -7.24 24.06 25.88
N TYR A 262 -7.74 24.23 27.10
CA TYR A 262 -9.11 24.74 27.42
C TYR A 262 -10.29 23.80 27.20
N ARG A 263 -10.09 22.57 26.71
CA ARG A 263 -11.10 21.49 26.77
C ARG A 263 -10.46 20.27 27.42
N PRO A 264 -10.62 20.09 28.75
CA PRO A 264 -10.14 18.88 29.39
C PRO A 264 -10.76 17.68 28.68
N SER A 265 -9.92 16.68 28.40
CA SER A 265 -10.36 15.39 27.86
C SER A 265 -11.56 14.89 28.66
N LEU A 266 -12.58 14.40 27.96
CA LEU A 266 -13.71 13.73 28.62
C LEU A 266 -13.30 12.35 29.16
N GLY A 267 -12.09 11.89 28.82
CA GLY A 267 -11.55 10.59 29.14
C GLY A 267 -11.88 9.56 28.06
N LEU A 268 -11.01 8.56 27.94
CA LEU A 268 -11.19 7.45 27.02
C LEU A 268 -12.53 6.74 27.26
N GLU A 269 -12.88 6.45 28.51
CA GLU A 269 -14.14 5.78 28.85
C GLU A 269 -15.39 6.53 28.34
N THR A 270 -15.41 7.86 28.46
CA THR A 270 -16.52 8.66 27.94
C THR A 270 -16.60 8.61 26.42
N ALA A 271 -15.46 8.57 25.73
CA ALA A 271 -15.40 8.41 24.29
C ALA A 271 -15.90 7.03 23.83
N LEU A 272 -15.53 5.96 24.57
CA LEU A 272 -16.04 4.61 24.30
C LEU A 272 -17.54 4.51 24.56
N GLU A 273 -18.03 5.18 25.60
CA GLU A 273 -19.45 5.19 25.92
C GLU A 273 -20.29 5.95 24.88
N GLU A 274 -19.77 7.04 24.32
CA GLU A 274 -20.40 7.75 23.19
C GLU A 274 -20.60 6.81 21.99
N ILE A 275 -19.54 6.13 21.55
CA ILE A 275 -19.64 5.24 20.39
C ILE A 275 -20.50 4.00 20.66
N ARG A 276 -20.54 3.50 21.91
CA ARG A 276 -21.45 2.43 22.33
C ARG A 276 -22.92 2.86 22.22
N ASN A 277 -23.23 4.06 22.70
CA ASN A 277 -24.60 4.59 22.67
C ASN A 277 -25.08 4.90 21.24
N GLY A 278 -24.18 5.32 20.35
CA GLY A 278 -24.46 5.55 18.93
C GLY A 278 -24.32 4.32 18.03
N ARG A 279 -24.00 3.14 18.57
CA ARG A 279 -23.71 1.92 17.79
C ARG A 279 -24.93 1.47 16.98
N GLY A 280 -24.77 1.38 15.66
CA GLY A 280 -25.82 0.94 14.72
C GLY A 280 -26.89 1.99 14.42
N THR A 281 -26.78 3.19 14.98
CA THR A 281 -27.70 4.32 14.75
C THR A 281 -26.96 5.53 14.20
N LEU A 282 -25.90 5.98 14.88
CA LEU A 282 -25.02 7.04 14.43
C LEU A 282 -23.77 6.47 13.77
N TYR A 283 -23.24 5.39 14.34
CA TYR A 283 -21.95 4.80 13.97
C TYR A 283 -22.10 3.37 13.47
N HIS A 284 -21.25 2.97 12.52
CA HIS A 284 -21.22 1.60 11.99
C HIS A 284 -20.88 0.58 13.07
N ALA A 285 -21.79 -0.38 13.27
CA ALA A 285 -21.79 -1.27 14.41
C ALA A 285 -20.50 -2.11 14.49
N GLU A 286 -20.06 -2.64 13.36
CA GLU A 286 -18.86 -3.46 13.25
C GLU A 286 -17.59 -2.62 13.49
N SER A 287 -17.57 -1.36 13.04
CA SER A 287 -16.45 -0.43 13.28
C SER A 287 -16.34 -0.09 14.76
N VAL A 288 -17.47 0.15 15.44
CA VAL A 288 -17.52 0.34 16.89
C VAL A 288 -17.00 -0.90 17.61
N ASP A 289 -17.50 -2.09 17.26
CA ASP A 289 -17.08 -3.33 17.92
C ASP A 289 -15.58 -3.61 17.74
N ALA A 290 -15.05 -3.37 16.54
CA ALA A 290 -13.62 -3.48 16.26
C ALA A 290 -12.81 -2.48 17.10
N CYS A 291 -13.25 -1.21 17.17
CA CYS A 291 -12.61 -0.19 17.98
C CYS A 291 -12.54 -0.58 19.47
N LEU A 292 -13.67 -1.05 20.03
CA LEU A 292 -13.76 -1.50 21.42
C LEU A 292 -12.79 -2.66 21.69
N ARG A 293 -12.77 -3.69 20.83
CA ARG A 293 -11.85 -4.83 20.97
C ARG A 293 -10.38 -4.41 20.95
N LEU A 294 -10.01 -3.49 20.05
CA LEU A 294 -8.63 -3.01 19.90
C LEU A 294 -8.15 -2.27 21.16
N ILE A 295 -9.01 -1.43 21.73
CA ILE A 295 -8.70 -0.63 22.91
C ILE A 295 -8.67 -1.50 24.18
N GLU A 296 -9.64 -2.40 24.36
CA GLU A 296 -9.67 -3.35 25.48
C GLU A 296 -8.45 -4.30 25.47
N ALA A 297 -8.03 -4.75 24.29
CA ALA A 297 -6.85 -5.58 24.12
C ALA A 297 -5.51 -4.81 24.21
N LYS A 298 -5.54 -3.48 24.43
CA LYS A 298 -4.36 -2.59 24.45
C LYS A 298 -3.49 -2.73 23.20
N LYS A 299 -4.12 -2.97 22.04
CA LYS A 299 -3.44 -3.13 20.75
C LYS A 299 -3.20 -1.80 20.03
N VAL A 300 -3.81 -0.72 20.50
CA VAL A 300 -3.62 0.64 19.99
C VAL A 300 -3.28 1.56 21.15
N ASP A 301 -2.21 2.34 21.00
CA ASP A 301 -1.83 3.39 21.94
C ASP A 301 -2.28 4.75 21.41
N LEU A 302 -3.33 5.31 22.02
CA LEU A 302 -3.85 6.63 21.66
C LEU A 302 -2.97 7.78 22.17
N SER A 303 -1.94 7.51 22.97
CA SER A 303 -1.01 8.52 23.50
C SER A 303 0.26 8.69 22.65
N ALA A 304 0.58 7.71 21.80
CA ALA A 304 1.75 7.74 20.95
C ALA A 304 1.46 8.52 19.65
N ALA A 305 1.70 9.84 19.68
CA ALA A 305 1.84 10.63 18.45
C ALA A 305 3.28 10.46 17.94
N VAL A 306 3.51 9.49 17.06
CA VAL A 306 4.79 9.38 16.36
C VAL A 306 4.50 9.40 14.87
N TRP A 307 5.06 10.40 14.19
CA TRP A 307 5.21 10.41 12.73
C TRP A 307 6.41 9.54 12.35
#